data_AF-U2YQL0-F1
#
_entry.id   AF-U2YQL0-F1
#
_cell.length_a   1.000
_cell.length_b   1.000
_cell.length_c   1.000
_cell.angle_alpha   90.00
_cell.angle_beta   90.00
_cell.angle_gamma   90.00
#
_symmetry.space_group_name_H-M   'P 1'
#
loop_
_entity.id
_entity.type
_entity.pdbx_description
1 polymer ?
#
loop_
_entity_poly.entity_id
_entity_poly.type
_entity_poly.pdbx_seq_one_letter_code
_entity_poly.pdbx_strand_id
1 'polypeptide(L)'
;MVDVASIASGVNTVWVLIVTFLIFFMQPGFALLEAGQVRAKNAGNVVMKNMMDWALGVLVYFLVGAGIASVAAMLTSGQALSFASAFSYISSSGSWVSWLFGAVFAMTAATIVSGAVAERIKFSAYVFMAICLTAIIYPVIQGFAWSGGLLAGSGFLGQIIGAGYEDFAGATVVHMLGGIAGLVAAYMVGPRRGRFDSEGNPRPIPGHSVVFAVIGTLILAFGWYGFNVGTQASVLTANVDAGTLTFNGGALGRVALNTTLAMGIGAVGSTIVTTMQEGKPDPLFAANGLLAGLVAITGACAHVTWWGALIIGLVGGVQTPIVYRWVVESLKIDDVCGVFAVHGSAGAIGTILIPVFAASGYANFGSQLAMQIAGVIVIAIWTIVTTAIALKIADGIWGLRVEEHEEEIGLDRGEHGIEAYPEFVDEGVVTDGGERNQARTDGGEHEVRTDGGEVMDTTEIRTDGGRDVEEQERELRTDGGEDDSEIKLVMAYIRPDRLGEVKKSLAEVGAPSLTVTNVSGRGSQPSTTEQWRGEEYVVDLHQKVKIECVVADIPAADVADAIREGAKTGEPGDGKVFIIDVEEALQIRTGKTGPEAV
;
A
#
# COMPACT_ATOMS: atom_id res chain seq x y z
N MET A 1 14.26 35.61 -40.06
CA MET A 1 15.07 35.17 -38.91
C MET A 1 14.23 34.22 -38.10
N VAL A 2 14.79 33.14 -37.57
CA VAL A 2 14.04 32.25 -36.68
C VAL A 2 13.84 33.01 -35.36
N ASP A 3 12.60 33.07 -34.88
CA ASP A 3 12.31 33.71 -33.59
C ASP A 3 12.85 32.85 -32.46
N VAL A 4 13.90 33.36 -31.79
CA VAL A 4 14.57 32.66 -30.68
C VAL A 4 13.63 32.49 -29.48
N ALA A 5 12.65 33.38 -29.28
CA ALA A 5 11.66 33.23 -28.22
C ALA A 5 10.74 32.04 -28.49
N SER A 6 10.25 31.91 -29.72
CA SER A 6 9.46 30.75 -30.16
C SER A 6 10.23 29.43 -30.01
N ILE A 7 11.53 29.38 -30.33
CA ILE A 7 12.35 28.18 -30.12
C ILE A 7 12.43 27.83 -28.63
N ALA A 8 12.81 28.78 -27.77
CA ALA A 8 12.95 28.54 -26.34
C ALA A 8 11.62 28.09 -25.72
N SER A 9 10.52 28.75 -26.06
CA SER A 9 9.18 28.37 -25.60
C SER A 9 8.81 26.96 -26.06
N GLY A 10 9.06 26.61 -27.33
CA GLY A 10 8.77 25.29 -27.86
C GLY A 10 9.54 24.19 -27.13
N VAL A 11 10.85 24.36 -26.92
CA VAL A 11 11.69 23.38 -26.22
C VAL A 11 11.30 23.26 -24.75
N ASN A 12 11.11 24.38 -24.04
CA ASN A 12 10.69 24.36 -22.64
C ASN A 12 9.32 23.71 -22.47
N THR A 13 8.39 23.93 -23.42
CA THR A 13 7.06 23.29 -23.40
C THR A 13 7.15 21.78 -23.56
N VAL A 14 7.94 21.29 -24.53
CA VAL A 14 8.16 19.85 -24.73
C VAL A 14 8.84 19.23 -23.51
N TRP A 15 9.84 19.91 -22.94
CA TRP A 15 10.48 19.51 -21.69
C TRP A 15 9.46 19.35 -20.56
N VAL A 16 8.64 20.38 -20.31
CA VAL A 16 7.59 20.36 -19.27
C VAL A 16 6.60 19.22 -19.48
N LEU A 17 6.17 18.95 -20.72
CA LEU A 17 5.28 17.82 -21.00
C LEU A 17 5.91 16.46 -20.66
N ILE A 18 7.14 16.22 -21.10
CA ILE A 18 7.86 14.96 -20.83
C ILE A 18 7.99 14.74 -19.32
N VAL A 19 8.42 15.76 -18.58
CA VAL A 19 8.60 15.63 -17.13
C VAL A 19 7.27 15.50 -16.39
N THR A 20 6.21 16.13 -16.90
CA THR A 20 4.85 15.94 -16.36
C THR A 20 4.38 14.50 -16.52
N PHE A 21 4.68 13.85 -17.66
CA PHE A 21 4.35 12.43 -17.86
C PHE A 21 5.15 11.51 -16.95
N LEU A 22 6.40 11.85 -16.64
CA LEU A 22 7.20 11.13 -15.64
C LEU A 22 6.60 11.25 -14.23
N ILE A 23 6.12 12.45 -13.85
CA ILE A 23 5.45 12.65 -12.55
C ILE A 23 4.13 11.88 -12.52
N PHE A 24 3.32 11.91 -13.58
CA PHE A 24 2.12 11.07 -13.68
C PHE A 24 2.45 9.58 -13.48
N PHE A 25 3.57 9.11 -14.06
CA PHE A 25 4.02 7.73 -13.91
C PHE A 25 4.47 7.37 -12.48
N MET A 26 4.54 8.33 -11.55
CA MET A 26 4.67 8.03 -10.12
C MET A 26 3.40 7.40 -9.56
N GLN A 27 2.21 7.64 -10.14
CA GLN A 27 0.95 7.08 -9.66
C GLN A 27 0.92 5.53 -9.60
N PRO A 28 1.29 4.79 -10.67
CA PRO A 28 1.44 3.34 -10.55
C PRO A 28 2.55 2.93 -9.58
N GLY A 29 3.56 3.79 -9.35
CA GLY A 29 4.57 3.60 -8.31
C GLY A 29 3.99 3.62 -6.90
N PHE A 30 3.15 4.61 -6.57
CA PHE A 30 2.41 4.65 -5.30
C PHE A 30 1.47 3.45 -5.16
N ALA A 31 0.70 3.13 -6.20
CA ALA A 31 -0.21 1.99 -6.18
C ALA A 31 0.51 0.67 -5.88
N LEU A 32 1.65 0.39 -6.53
CA LEU A 32 2.44 -0.82 -6.26
C LEU A 32 3.12 -0.79 -4.90
N LEU A 33 3.65 0.36 -4.49
CA LEU A 33 4.31 0.52 -3.19
C LEU A 33 3.33 0.18 -2.07
N GLU A 34 2.17 0.84 -2.08
CA GLU A 34 1.15 0.69 -1.06
C GLU A 34 0.52 -0.70 -1.11
N ALA A 35 0.21 -1.22 -2.31
CA ALA A 35 -0.33 -2.57 -2.45
C ALA A 35 0.60 -3.59 -1.80
N GLY A 36 1.91 -3.52 -2.08
CA GLY A 36 2.90 -4.42 -1.49
C GLY A 36 2.98 -4.37 0.03
N GLN A 37 2.60 -3.25 0.66
CA GLN A 37 2.67 -3.02 2.10
C GLN A 37 1.33 -3.27 2.83
N VAL A 38 0.26 -3.61 2.11
CA VAL A 38 -1.01 -4.08 2.71
C VAL A 38 -1.18 -5.59 2.56
N ARG A 39 -2.06 -6.17 3.38
CA ARG A 39 -2.51 -7.56 3.21
C ARG A 39 -3.23 -7.75 1.87
N ALA A 40 -3.10 -8.93 1.27
CA ALA A 40 -3.59 -9.23 -0.08
C ALA A 40 -5.09 -8.90 -0.28
N LYS A 41 -5.90 -9.13 0.75
CA LYS A 41 -7.35 -8.84 0.81
C LYS A 41 -7.74 -7.35 0.70
N ASN A 42 -6.75 -6.45 0.65
CA ASN A 42 -6.90 -4.99 0.60
C ASN A 42 -6.18 -4.37 -0.60
N ALA A 43 -5.57 -5.18 -1.47
CA ALA A 43 -4.76 -4.68 -2.58
C ALA A 43 -5.62 -3.94 -3.62
N GLY A 44 -6.79 -4.46 -3.95
CA GLY A 44 -7.74 -3.82 -4.86
C GLY A 44 -8.22 -2.46 -4.34
N ASN A 45 -8.54 -2.35 -3.05
CA ASN A 45 -8.95 -1.11 -2.41
C ASN A 45 -7.86 -0.03 -2.50
N VAL A 46 -6.60 -0.40 -2.24
CA VAL A 46 -5.46 0.50 -2.36
C VAL A 46 -5.28 1.01 -3.79
N VAL A 47 -5.32 0.11 -4.78
CA VAL A 47 -5.20 0.48 -6.20
C VAL A 47 -6.36 1.40 -6.61
N MET A 48 -7.58 1.12 -6.15
CA MET A 48 -8.75 1.95 -6.45
C MET A 48 -8.61 3.37 -5.89
N LYS A 49 -8.10 3.53 -4.67
CA LYS A 49 -7.81 4.86 -4.08
C LYS A 49 -6.82 5.65 -4.92
N ASN A 50 -5.67 5.05 -5.25
CA ASN A 50 -4.64 5.67 -6.10
C ASN A 50 -5.21 6.07 -7.47
N MET A 51 -6.05 5.23 -8.07
CA MET A 51 -6.69 5.53 -9.35
C MET A 51 -7.69 6.69 -9.23
N MET A 52 -8.45 6.77 -8.14
CA MET A 52 -9.39 7.88 -7.89
C MET A 52 -8.70 9.20 -7.59
N ASP A 53 -7.55 9.18 -6.90
CA ASP A 53 -6.76 10.39 -6.65
C ASP A 53 -6.43 11.09 -7.96
N TRP A 54 -6.02 10.32 -8.97
CA TRP A 54 -5.86 10.87 -10.32
C TRP A 54 -7.23 11.20 -10.94
N ALA A 55 -8.10 10.21 -11.16
CA ALA A 55 -9.29 10.36 -11.98
C ALA A 55 -10.21 11.52 -11.54
N LEU A 56 -10.36 11.71 -10.23
CA LEU A 56 -11.18 12.78 -9.66
C LEU A 56 -10.35 14.02 -9.33
N GLY A 57 -9.14 13.85 -8.81
CA GLY A 57 -8.35 14.98 -8.33
C GLY A 57 -7.98 15.96 -9.44
N VAL A 58 -7.61 15.52 -10.65
CA VAL A 58 -7.32 16.47 -11.75
C VAL A 58 -8.55 17.27 -12.14
N LEU A 59 -9.74 16.67 -12.09
CA LEU A 59 -11.00 17.36 -12.39
C LEU A 59 -11.30 18.41 -11.32
N VAL A 60 -11.18 18.05 -10.05
CA VAL A 60 -11.41 18.95 -8.91
C VAL A 60 -10.39 20.10 -8.91
N TYR A 61 -9.12 19.79 -9.15
CA TYR A 61 -8.07 20.79 -9.22
C TYR A 61 -8.25 21.73 -10.44
N PHE A 62 -8.71 21.22 -11.59
CA PHE A 62 -9.07 22.06 -12.74
C PHE A 62 -10.26 22.97 -12.45
N LEU A 63 -11.31 22.47 -11.82
CA LEU A 63 -12.55 23.25 -11.63
C LEU A 63 -12.45 24.24 -10.47
N VAL A 64 -11.65 23.92 -9.44
CA VAL A 64 -11.60 24.66 -8.18
C VAL A 64 -10.16 24.95 -7.76
N GLY A 65 -9.33 23.91 -7.64
CA GLY A 65 -8.03 23.99 -6.96
C GLY A 65 -7.09 25.06 -7.52
N ALA A 66 -6.84 25.09 -8.84
CA ALA A 66 -5.95 26.07 -9.44
C ALA A 66 -6.41 27.52 -9.24
N GLY A 67 -7.73 27.75 -9.25
CA GLY A 67 -8.32 29.04 -8.90
C GLY A 67 -8.11 29.39 -7.43
N ILE A 68 -8.31 28.44 -6.51
CA ILE A 68 -8.07 28.63 -5.07
C ILE A 68 -6.61 28.97 -4.77
N ALA A 69 -5.65 28.34 -5.44
CA ALA A 69 -4.23 28.69 -5.30
C ALA A 69 -3.97 30.16 -5.64
N SER A 70 -4.56 30.63 -6.74
CA SER A 70 -4.46 32.04 -7.17
C SER A 70 -5.14 32.99 -6.16
N VAL A 71 -6.31 32.62 -5.64
CA VAL A 71 -7.03 33.38 -4.60
C VAL A 71 -6.21 33.49 -3.32
N ALA A 72 -5.68 32.37 -2.83
CA ALA A 72 -4.86 32.34 -1.61
C ALA A 72 -3.61 33.22 -1.74
N ALA A 73 -2.99 33.23 -2.92
CA ALA A 73 -1.88 34.11 -3.21
C ALA A 73 -2.26 35.60 -3.18
N MET A 74 -3.35 35.99 -3.85
CA MET A 74 -3.81 37.39 -3.87
C MET A 74 -4.15 37.90 -2.47
N LEU A 75 -4.80 37.08 -1.63
CA LEU A 75 -5.17 37.44 -0.26
C LEU A 75 -3.97 37.76 0.64
N THR A 76 -2.77 37.28 0.29
CA THR A 76 -1.58 37.33 1.16
C THR A 76 -0.38 38.03 0.54
N SER A 77 -0.54 38.59 -0.65
CA SER A 77 0.51 39.29 -1.43
C SER A 77 0.31 40.80 -1.57
N GLY A 78 -0.81 41.34 -1.06
CA GLY A 78 -1.18 42.75 -1.24
C GLY A 78 -1.76 43.09 -2.63
N GLN A 79 -1.92 42.08 -3.49
CA GLN A 79 -2.62 42.20 -4.77
C GLN A 79 -4.13 42.37 -4.55
N ALA A 80 -4.81 43.03 -5.49
CA ALA A 80 -6.27 43.11 -5.47
C ALA A 80 -6.89 41.72 -5.73
N LEU A 81 -7.86 41.32 -4.91
CA LEU A 81 -8.57 40.06 -5.09
C LEU A 81 -9.45 40.11 -6.35
N SER A 82 -9.26 39.15 -7.25
CA SER A 82 -10.07 39.01 -8.47
C SER A 82 -10.32 37.54 -8.81
N PHE A 83 -11.57 37.11 -8.64
CA PHE A 83 -11.97 35.74 -9.01
C PHE A 83 -11.90 35.50 -10.53
N ALA A 84 -12.20 36.52 -11.35
CA ALA A 84 -12.12 36.38 -12.80
C ALA A 84 -10.68 36.06 -13.27
N SER A 85 -9.67 36.69 -12.67
CA SER A 85 -8.27 36.38 -12.98
C SER A 85 -7.81 35.07 -12.34
N ALA A 86 -8.33 34.70 -11.17
CA ALA A 86 -8.00 33.41 -10.55
C ALA A 86 -8.38 32.22 -11.45
N PHE A 87 -9.49 32.31 -12.18
CA PHE A 87 -10.01 31.24 -13.03
C PHE A 87 -9.72 31.45 -14.54
N SER A 88 -8.89 32.43 -14.91
CA SER A 88 -8.66 32.75 -16.33
C SER A 88 -7.93 31.65 -17.12
N TYR A 89 -7.25 30.72 -16.44
CA TYR A 89 -6.59 29.56 -17.07
C TYR A 89 -7.58 28.66 -17.82
N ILE A 90 -8.86 28.63 -17.40
CA ILE A 90 -9.91 27.81 -18.02
C ILE A 90 -10.07 28.18 -19.50
N SER A 91 -10.03 29.48 -19.82
CA SER A 91 -10.20 30.00 -21.18
C SER A 91 -8.89 30.39 -21.87
N SER A 92 -7.74 30.00 -21.31
CA SER A 92 -6.41 30.38 -21.81
C SER A 92 -5.62 29.15 -22.25
N SER A 93 -5.65 28.85 -23.55
CA SER A 93 -4.96 27.67 -24.11
C SER A 93 -3.45 27.67 -23.85
N GLY A 94 -2.83 28.85 -23.75
CA GLY A 94 -1.43 29.00 -23.37
C GLY A 94 -1.10 28.61 -21.93
N SER A 95 -2.11 28.44 -21.07
CA SER A 95 -1.96 28.11 -19.64
C SER A 95 -2.16 26.62 -19.34
N TRP A 96 -2.61 25.80 -20.30
CA TRP A 96 -2.98 24.42 -20.00
C TRP A 96 -1.80 23.51 -19.71
N VAL A 97 -0.63 23.77 -20.29
CA VAL A 97 0.59 23.00 -19.98
C VAL A 97 1.08 23.32 -18.57
N SER A 98 1.10 24.60 -18.18
CA SER A 98 1.49 24.97 -16.81
C SER A 98 0.44 24.54 -15.78
N TRP A 99 -0.84 24.54 -16.14
CA TRP A 99 -1.89 23.95 -15.32
C TRP A 99 -1.66 22.47 -15.09
N LEU A 100 -1.42 21.68 -16.16
CA LEU A 100 -1.19 20.25 -16.04
C LEU A 100 0.07 19.97 -15.22
N PHE A 101 1.14 20.74 -15.44
CA PHE A 101 2.36 20.65 -14.66
C PHE A 101 2.11 20.93 -13.18
N GLY A 102 1.28 21.89 -12.80
CA GLY A 102 0.89 22.11 -11.40
C GLY A 102 -0.02 21.00 -10.85
N ALA A 103 -0.94 20.48 -11.67
CA ALA A 103 -1.91 19.49 -11.26
C ALA A 103 -1.25 18.18 -10.81
N VAL A 104 -0.15 17.76 -11.44
CA VAL A 104 0.54 16.52 -11.05
C VAL A 104 1.10 16.57 -9.63
N PHE A 105 1.59 17.72 -9.15
CA PHE A 105 2.02 17.89 -7.76
C PHE A 105 0.85 17.81 -6.78
N ALA A 106 -0.31 18.36 -7.14
CA ALA A 106 -1.53 18.25 -6.34
C ALA A 106 -1.97 16.79 -6.17
N MET A 107 -1.89 16.00 -7.25
CA MET A 107 -2.24 14.58 -7.22
C MET A 107 -1.24 13.77 -6.39
N THR A 108 0.05 14.11 -6.48
CA THR A 108 1.07 13.53 -5.61
C THR A 108 0.81 13.85 -4.13
N ALA A 109 0.40 15.07 -3.80
CA ALA A 109 0.06 15.42 -2.41
C ALA A 109 -1.13 14.61 -1.88
N ALA A 110 -2.15 14.39 -2.72
CA ALA A 110 -3.34 13.62 -2.37
C ALA A 110 -3.03 12.14 -2.12
N THR A 111 -2.34 11.51 -3.06
CA THR A 111 -2.04 10.07 -3.01
C THR A 111 -1.10 9.69 -1.88
N ILE A 112 -0.33 10.62 -1.31
CA ILE A 112 0.51 10.31 -0.13
C ILE A 112 -0.38 9.85 1.05
N VAL A 113 -1.62 10.33 1.14
CA VAL A 113 -2.51 10.00 2.25
C VAL A 113 -2.98 8.54 2.21
N SER A 114 -3.20 7.94 1.03
CA SER A 114 -3.75 6.57 0.90
C SER A 114 -2.92 5.53 1.64
N GLY A 115 -1.60 5.63 1.56
CA GLY A 115 -0.66 4.73 2.21
C GLY A 115 -0.65 4.83 3.73
N ALA A 116 -1.00 5.98 4.31
CA ALA A 116 -1.13 6.12 5.77
C ALA A 116 -2.43 5.49 6.27
N VAL A 117 -3.48 5.56 5.43
CA VAL A 117 -4.83 5.12 5.80
C VAL A 117 -5.31 3.79 5.20
N ALA A 118 -4.40 2.95 4.75
CA ALA A 118 -4.78 1.70 4.13
C ALA A 118 -5.46 0.70 5.10
N GLU A 119 -6.25 -0.20 4.52
CA GLU A 119 -6.94 -1.33 5.17
C GLU A 119 -8.10 -1.06 6.13
N ARG A 120 -8.36 0.20 6.55
CA ARG A 120 -9.49 0.46 7.47
C ARG A 120 -10.31 1.73 7.24
N ILE A 121 -9.85 2.66 6.40
CA ILE A 121 -10.65 3.85 6.10
C ILE A 121 -11.77 3.46 5.13
N LYS A 122 -12.97 4.02 5.31
CA LYS A 122 -14.03 3.91 4.30
C LYS A 122 -13.59 4.61 3.01
N PHE A 123 -13.82 3.96 1.88
CA PHE A 123 -13.49 4.47 0.55
C PHE A 123 -14.16 5.83 0.27
N SER A 124 -15.43 6.00 0.65
CA SER A 124 -16.15 7.26 0.51
C SER A 124 -15.51 8.41 1.31
N ALA A 125 -15.11 8.14 2.56
CA ALA A 125 -14.41 9.11 3.40
C ALA A 125 -13.04 9.48 2.83
N TYR A 126 -12.32 8.49 2.27
CA TYR A 126 -11.05 8.73 1.58
C TYR A 126 -11.23 9.63 0.35
N VAL A 127 -12.17 9.31 -0.53
CA VAL A 127 -12.44 10.08 -1.75
C VAL A 127 -12.83 11.52 -1.41
N PHE A 128 -13.66 11.71 -0.38
CA PHE A 128 -14.00 13.05 0.10
C PHE A 128 -12.78 13.84 0.59
N MET A 129 -11.89 13.18 1.34
CA MET A 129 -10.63 13.79 1.78
C MET A 129 -9.75 14.17 0.58
N ALA A 130 -9.62 13.30 -0.43
CA ALA A 130 -8.86 13.59 -1.65
C ALA A 130 -9.45 14.78 -2.44
N ILE A 131 -10.78 14.91 -2.51
CA ILE A 131 -11.46 16.10 -3.07
C ILE A 131 -11.07 17.34 -2.27
N CYS A 132 -11.19 17.31 -0.93
CA CYS A 132 -10.86 18.47 -0.10
C CYS A 132 -9.39 18.87 -0.24
N LEU A 133 -8.50 17.88 -0.33
CA LEU A 133 -7.07 18.11 -0.45
C LEU A 133 -6.74 18.80 -1.77
N THR A 134 -7.26 18.29 -2.88
CA THR A 134 -7.02 18.82 -4.23
C THR A 134 -7.81 20.10 -4.54
N ALA A 135 -8.92 20.37 -3.86
CA ALA A 135 -9.71 21.58 -4.02
C ALA A 135 -9.17 22.76 -3.18
N ILE A 136 -8.71 22.49 -1.94
CA ILE A 136 -8.48 23.54 -0.95
C ILE A 136 -7.14 23.36 -0.21
N ILE A 137 -6.90 22.21 0.44
CA ILE A 137 -5.79 22.07 1.40
C ILE A 137 -4.45 22.30 0.71
N TYR A 138 -4.17 21.57 -0.37
CA TYR A 138 -2.95 21.73 -1.15
C TYR A 138 -2.91 23.06 -1.91
N PRO A 139 -3.97 23.47 -2.66
CA PRO A 139 -3.94 24.71 -3.41
C PRO A 139 -3.67 25.96 -2.57
N VAL A 140 -4.15 26.04 -1.33
CA VAL A 140 -3.85 27.20 -0.47
C VAL A 140 -2.35 27.27 -0.16
N ILE A 141 -1.70 26.15 0.12
CA ILE A 141 -0.25 26.10 0.36
C ILE A 141 0.54 26.39 -0.93
N GLN A 142 0.10 25.88 -2.07
CA GLN A 142 0.65 26.28 -3.37
C GLN A 142 0.53 27.80 -3.59
N GLY A 143 -0.59 28.40 -3.21
CA GLY A 143 -0.81 29.85 -3.27
C GLY A 143 0.18 30.61 -2.39
N PHE A 144 0.37 30.14 -1.15
CA PHE A 144 1.27 30.75 -0.17
C PHE A 144 2.74 30.65 -0.56
N ALA A 145 3.19 29.51 -1.08
CA ALA A 145 4.60 29.23 -1.33
C ALA A 145 5.04 29.56 -2.77
N TRP A 146 4.25 29.19 -3.78
CA TRP A 146 4.69 29.19 -5.18
C TRP A 146 4.00 30.23 -6.06
N SER A 147 2.89 30.81 -5.61
CA SER A 147 2.11 31.75 -6.43
C SER A 147 2.24 33.20 -5.97
N GLY A 148 3.29 33.52 -5.21
CA GLY A 148 3.59 34.88 -4.74
C GLY A 148 2.87 35.30 -3.46
N GLY A 149 2.17 34.38 -2.79
CA GLY A 149 1.44 34.61 -1.55
C GLY A 149 2.30 34.69 -0.29
N LEU A 150 1.69 34.40 0.85
CA LEU A 150 2.19 34.62 2.22
C LEU A 150 3.69 34.39 2.43
N LEU A 151 4.23 33.28 1.91
CA LEU A 151 5.59 32.81 2.15
C LEU A 151 6.59 33.28 1.08
N ALA A 152 6.12 33.77 -0.06
CA ALA A 152 6.99 34.33 -1.09
C ALA A 152 7.71 35.58 -0.56
N GLY A 153 8.87 35.92 -1.13
CA GLY A 153 9.63 37.11 -0.70
C GLY A 153 8.83 38.42 -0.85
N SER A 154 7.91 38.48 -1.81
CA SER A 154 6.96 39.59 -1.97
C SER A 154 5.73 39.50 -1.08
N GLY A 155 5.47 38.33 -0.48
CA GLY A 155 4.33 38.07 0.39
C GLY A 155 4.47 38.70 1.76
N PHE A 156 3.37 38.73 2.51
CA PHE A 156 3.33 39.39 3.82
C PHE A 156 4.40 38.90 4.80
N LEU A 157 4.57 37.57 4.94
CA LEU A 157 5.56 37.02 5.87
C LEU A 157 6.98 37.16 5.32
N GLY A 158 7.15 37.05 4.00
CA GLY A 158 8.46 37.25 3.36
C GLY A 158 8.99 38.67 3.51
N GLN A 159 8.11 39.69 3.44
CA GLN A 159 8.47 41.08 3.71
C GLN A 159 8.85 41.32 5.18
N ILE A 160 8.15 40.68 6.13
CA ILE A 160 8.44 40.81 7.57
C ILE A 160 9.79 40.17 7.93
N ILE A 161 10.04 38.95 7.44
CA ILE A 161 11.27 38.20 7.75
C ILE A 161 12.46 38.73 6.92
N GLY A 162 12.18 39.34 5.76
CA GLY A 162 13.18 39.84 4.82
C GLY A 162 13.80 38.73 3.96
N ALA A 163 13.05 37.65 3.73
CA ALA A 163 13.49 36.47 2.97
C ALA A 163 12.29 35.79 2.29
N GLY A 164 12.52 35.13 1.16
CA GLY A 164 11.49 34.32 0.50
C GLY A 164 11.65 32.85 0.84
N TYR A 165 10.53 32.17 1.09
CA TYR A 165 10.53 30.73 1.33
C TYR A 165 11.01 29.98 0.08
N GLU A 166 11.94 29.06 0.28
CA GLU A 166 12.45 28.20 -0.78
C GLU A 166 11.96 26.78 -0.59
N ASP A 167 11.22 26.30 -1.57
CA ASP A 167 10.86 24.89 -1.70
C ASP A 167 10.75 24.60 -3.20
N PHE A 168 11.88 24.21 -3.81
CA PHE A 168 12.01 24.15 -5.27
C PHE A 168 10.94 23.28 -5.93
N ALA A 169 10.84 22.01 -5.53
CA ALA A 169 9.91 21.04 -6.12
C ALA A 169 8.85 20.51 -5.13
N GLY A 170 8.85 20.91 -3.85
CA GLY A 170 7.77 20.57 -2.91
C GLY A 170 8.13 19.57 -1.83
N ALA A 171 9.31 19.66 -1.21
CA ALA A 171 9.63 18.91 0.03
C ALA A 171 8.59 19.18 1.12
N THR A 172 8.07 20.40 1.20
CA THR A 172 7.03 20.75 2.18
C THR A 172 5.67 20.99 1.57
N VAL A 173 5.62 21.67 0.41
CA VAL A 173 4.37 22.00 -0.29
C VAL A 173 3.62 20.74 -0.73
N VAL A 174 4.34 19.68 -1.11
CA VAL A 174 3.75 18.39 -1.51
C VAL A 174 3.97 17.35 -0.43
N HIS A 175 5.23 17.03 -0.12
CA HIS A 175 5.51 15.86 0.70
C HIS A 175 5.17 16.09 2.17
N MET A 176 5.67 17.14 2.82
CA MET A 176 5.31 17.37 4.22
C MET A 176 3.81 17.57 4.40
N LEU A 177 3.15 18.29 3.49
CA LEU A 177 1.69 18.44 3.47
C LEU A 177 0.99 17.08 3.39
N GLY A 178 1.31 16.25 2.39
CA GLY A 178 0.73 14.91 2.26
C GLY A 178 1.03 14.02 3.48
N GLY A 179 2.26 14.08 3.98
CA GLY A 179 2.72 13.29 5.13
C GLY A 179 2.03 13.65 6.44
N ILE A 180 1.83 14.95 6.70
CA ILE A 180 1.09 15.44 7.87
C ILE A 180 -0.41 15.14 7.71
N ALA A 181 -0.98 15.32 6.51
CA ALA A 181 -2.36 14.95 6.25
C ALA A 181 -2.58 13.44 6.49
N GLY A 182 -1.66 12.60 6.02
CA GLY A 182 -1.61 11.17 6.29
C GLY A 182 -1.54 10.83 7.77
N LEU A 183 -0.66 11.50 8.54
CA LEU A 183 -0.55 11.29 9.99
C LEU A 183 -1.84 11.65 10.73
N VAL A 184 -2.44 12.81 10.41
CA VAL A 184 -3.72 13.25 11.00
C VAL A 184 -4.84 12.27 10.65
N ALA A 185 -4.89 11.81 9.40
CA ALA A 185 -5.87 10.83 8.96
C ALA A 185 -5.69 9.48 9.67
N ALA A 186 -4.46 8.97 9.78
CA ALA A 186 -4.17 7.73 10.49
C ALA A 186 -4.51 7.84 11.99
N TYR A 187 -4.25 8.99 12.63
CA TYR A 187 -4.64 9.24 14.01
C TYR A 187 -6.17 9.22 14.20
N MET A 188 -6.91 9.91 13.32
CA MET A 188 -8.37 10.03 13.44
C MET A 188 -9.12 8.74 13.08
N VAL A 189 -8.63 7.97 12.11
CA VAL A 189 -9.20 6.66 11.73
C VAL A 189 -8.87 5.58 12.78
N GLY A 190 -7.77 5.74 13.49
CA GLY A 190 -7.26 4.80 14.47
C GLY A 190 -6.47 3.63 13.86
N PRO A 191 -5.82 2.82 14.71
CA PRO A 191 -4.93 1.76 14.26
C PRO A 191 -5.67 0.57 13.65
N ARG A 192 -5.04 -0.21 12.75
CA ARG A 192 -5.61 -1.48 12.27
C ARG A 192 -5.82 -2.44 13.44
N ARG A 193 -6.83 -3.29 13.35
CA ARG A 193 -7.09 -4.35 14.32
C ARG A 193 -5.87 -5.26 14.45
N GLY A 194 -5.52 -5.59 15.69
CA GLY A 194 -4.34 -6.40 16.01
C GLY A 194 -3.01 -5.66 15.87
N ARG A 195 -2.99 -4.37 15.50
CA ARG A 195 -1.74 -3.58 15.40
C ARG A 195 -1.06 -3.37 16.74
N PHE A 196 -1.84 -3.30 17.81
CA PHE A 196 -1.37 -3.18 19.19
C PHE A 196 -2.01 -4.28 20.02
N ASP A 197 -1.26 -4.87 20.95
CA ASP A 197 -1.80 -5.86 21.89
C ASP A 197 -2.51 -5.22 23.09
N SER A 198 -3.00 -6.06 24.01
CA SER A 198 -3.68 -5.62 25.23
C SER A 198 -2.80 -4.79 26.17
N GLU A 199 -1.48 -4.91 26.06
CA GLU A 199 -0.50 -4.12 26.82
C GLU A 199 -0.10 -2.83 26.06
N GLY A 200 -0.60 -2.65 24.85
CA GLY A 200 -0.29 -1.52 23.97
C GLY A 200 1.02 -1.67 23.21
N ASN A 201 1.67 -2.85 23.24
CA ASN A 201 2.89 -3.10 22.48
C ASN A 201 2.55 -3.24 20.98
N PRO A 202 3.38 -2.67 20.08
CA PRO A 202 3.16 -2.79 18.65
C PRO A 202 3.35 -4.24 18.18
N ARG A 203 2.45 -4.70 17.31
CA ARG A 203 2.57 -5.94 16.54
C ARG A 203 2.65 -5.63 15.03
N PRO A 204 3.67 -6.13 14.32
CA PRO A 204 3.77 -5.89 12.88
C PRO A 204 2.61 -6.58 12.14
N ILE A 205 2.07 -5.89 11.14
CA ILE A 205 1.12 -6.46 10.18
C ILE A 205 1.83 -6.46 8.83
N PRO A 206 2.34 -7.62 8.36
CA PRO A 206 3.10 -7.70 7.13
C PRO A 206 2.21 -7.45 5.91
N GLY A 207 2.77 -6.73 4.95
CA GLY A 207 2.22 -6.57 3.61
C GLY A 207 2.47 -7.84 2.80
N HIS A 208 1.64 -8.06 1.78
CA HIS A 208 1.66 -9.32 1.04
C HIS A 208 2.82 -9.43 0.03
N SER A 209 3.50 -8.34 -0.34
CA SER A 209 4.55 -8.37 -1.35
C SER A 209 5.61 -7.28 -1.18
N VAL A 210 6.75 -7.66 -0.59
CA VAL A 210 7.96 -6.82 -0.56
C VAL A 210 8.43 -6.46 -1.98
N VAL A 211 8.24 -7.37 -2.95
CA VAL A 211 8.59 -7.12 -4.35
C VAL A 211 7.78 -5.95 -4.92
N PHE A 212 6.46 -5.92 -4.70
CA PHE A 212 5.64 -4.79 -5.16
C PHE A 212 6.02 -3.50 -4.45
N ALA A 213 6.27 -3.57 -3.14
CA ALA A 213 6.74 -2.42 -2.37
C ALA A 213 8.02 -1.81 -2.98
N VAL A 214 9.01 -2.64 -3.29
CA VAL A 214 10.31 -2.21 -3.85
C VAL A 214 10.20 -1.78 -5.31
N ILE A 215 9.46 -2.50 -6.15
CA ILE A 215 9.26 -2.10 -7.56
C ILE A 215 8.49 -0.78 -7.66
N GLY A 216 7.46 -0.60 -6.84
CA GLY A 216 6.74 0.68 -6.72
C GLY A 216 7.69 1.82 -6.33
N THR A 217 8.56 1.58 -5.35
CA THR A 217 9.61 2.52 -4.93
C THR A 217 10.56 2.89 -6.08
N LEU A 218 11.00 1.94 -6.90
CA LEU A 218 11.87 2.21 -8.04
C LEU A 218 11.17 2.99 -9.16
N ILE A 219 9.87 2.75 -9.37
CA ILE A 219 9.05 3.54 -10.30
C ILE A 219 8.91 4.98 -9.78
N LEU A 220 8.66 5.17 -8.48
CA LEU A 220 8.66 6.49 -7.85
C LEU A 220 10.00 7.20 -8.02
N ALA A 221 11.11 6.49 -7.80
CA ALA A 221 12.45 7.01 -7.97
C ALA A 221 12.72 7.49 -9.42
N PHE A 222 12.25 6.72 -10.41
CA PHE A 222 12.32 7.11 -11.82
C PHE A 222 11.47 8.36 -12.11
N GLY A 223 10.23 8.39 -11.65
CA GLY A 223 9.36 9.56 -11.79
C GLY A 223 9.87 10.80 -11.07
N TRP A 224 10.66 10.63 -10.00
CA TRP A 224 11.28 11.73 -9.25
C TRP A 224 12.27 12.56 -10.07
N TYR A 225 12.84 12.00 -11.14
CA TYR A 225 13.59 12.81 -12.11
C TYR A 225 12.67 13.81 -12.81
N GLY A 226 11.44 13.43 -13.16
CA GLY A 226 10.43 14.37 -13.61
C GLY A 226 10.08 15.40 -12.54
N PHE A 227 9.91 14.95 -11.30
CA PHE A 227 9.53 15.78 -10.16
C PHE A 227 10.56 16.86 -9.82
N ASN A 228 11.81 16.47 -9.54
CA ASN A 228 12.87 17.42 -9.19
C ASN A 228 13.48 18.06 -10.44
N VAL A 229 14.08 17.25 -11.32
CA VAL A 229 14.84 17.76 -12.48
C VAL A 229 13.92 18.52 -13.43
N GLY A 230 12.69 18.03 -13.63
CA GLY A 230 11.69 18.71 -14.45
C GLY A 230 11.19 20.03 -13.91
N THR A 231 11.24 20.25 -12.59
CA THR A 231 10.91 21.56 -11.99
C THR A 231 11.87 22.66 -12.41
N GLN A 232 13.06 22.33 -12.93
CA GLN A 232 13.82 23.23 -13.78
C GLN A 232 13.13 23.36 -15.15
N ALA A 233 11.93 23.96 -15.18
CA ALA A 233 11.06 24.01 -16.34
C ALA A 233 11.64 24.84 -17.50
N SER A 234 12.47 25.84 -17.19
CA SER A 234 13.17 26.66 -18.17
C SER A 234 14.59 26.14 -18.38
N VAL A 235 14.76 25.28 -19.38
CA VAL A 235 16.07 24.72 -19.79
C VAL A 235 16.76 25.60 -20.84
N LEU A 236 15.99 26.35 -21.63
CA LEU A 236 16.49 27.37 -22.56
C LEU A 236 15.92 28.75 -22.22
N THR A 237 16.79 29.75 -22.17
CA THR A 237 16.42 31.16 -22.03
C THR A 237 16.77 31.90 -23.32
N ALA A 238 15.79 32.61 -23.89
CA ALA A 238 16.01 33.47 -25.06
C ALA A 238 16.34 34.90 -24.63
N ASN A 239 17.37 35.49 -25.24
CA ASN A 239 17.61 36.92 -25.22
C ASN A 239 17.16 37.50 -26.57
N VAL A 240 15.98 38.12 -26.57
CA VAL A 240 15.34 38.62 -27.79
C VAL A 240 16.16 39.75 -28.42
N ASP A 241 16.67 40.67 -27.59
CA ASP A 241 17.45 41.82 -28.05
C ASP A 241 18.78 41.41 -28.68
N ALA A 242 19.44 40.40 -28.11
CA ALA A 242 20.70 39.86 -28.61
C ALA A 242 20.52 38.76 -29.69
N GLY A 243 19.30 38.26 -29.89
CA GLY A 243 19.04 37.12 -30.78
C GLY A 243 19.74 35.84 -30.36
N THR A 244 20.00 35.63 -29.07
CA THR A 244 20.77 34.47 -28.56
C THR A 244 19.93 33.53 -27.70
N LEU A 245 20.34 32.26 -27.65
CA LEU A 245 19.78 31.23 -26.78
C LEU A 245 20.84 30.79 -25.77
N THR A 246 20.46 30.71 -24.50
CA THR A 246 21.31 30.21 -23.42
C THR A 246 20.72 28.93 -22.84
N PHE A 247 21.52 27.87 -22.80
CA PHE A 247 21.15 26.62 -22.13
C PHE A 247 21.48 26.69 -20.64
N ASN A 248 20.48 26.48 -19.79
CA ASN A 248 20.58 26.52 -18.33
C ASN A 248 21.17 25.21 -17.75
N GLY A 249 22.16 24.63 -18.43
CA GLY A 249 22.72 23.32 -18.11
C GLY A 249 23.35 23.21 -16.72
N GLY A 250 23.89 24.32 -16.19
CA GLY A 250 24.43 24.35 -14.84
C GLY A 250 23.36 24.18 -13.75
N ALA A 251 22.19 24.83 -13.93
CA ALA A 251 21.06 24.68 -13.01
C ALA A 251 20.45 23.27 -13.11
N LEU A 252 20.18 22.82 -14.33
CA LEU A 252 19.66 21.49 -14.60
C LEU A 252 20.57 20.38 -14.06
N GLY A 253 21.89 20.49 -14.31
CA GLY A 253 22.89 19.54 -13.85
C GLY A 253 23.02 19.48 -12.33
N ARG A 254 22.89 20.62 -11.64
CA ARG A 254 22.86 20.66 -10.16
C ARG A 254 21.68 19.88 -9.61
N VAL A 255 20.48 20.15 -10.12
CA VAL A 255 19.25 19.48 -9.66
C VAL A 255 19.33 17.97 -9.90
N ALA A 256 19.79 17.56 -11.08
CA ALA A 256 19.99 16.16 -11.42
C ALA A 256 20.98 15.46 -10.46
N LEU A 257 22.17 16.04 -10.28
CA LEU A 257 23.19 15.46 -9.41
C LEU A 257 22.72 15.38 -7.96
N ASN A 258 22.16 16.46 -7.42
CA ASN A 258 21.69 16.53 -6.05
C ASN A 258 20.57 15.50 -5.79
N THR A 259 19.63 15.35 -6.73
CA THR A 259 18.55 14.36 -6.65
C THR A 259 19.11 12.94 -6.58
N THR A 260 20.01 12.58 -7.51
CA THR A 260 20.56 11.21 -7.56
C THR A 260 21.41 10.88 -6.34
N LEU A 261 22.24 11.81 -5.87
CA LEU A 261 23.10 11.57 -4.70
C LEU A 261 22.27 11.40 -3.43
N ALA A 262 21.27 12.26 -3.20
CA ALA A 262 20.41 12.19 -2.03
C ALA A 262 19.56 10.90 -1.99
N MET A 263 19.07 10.46 -3.16
CA MET A 263 18.36 9.19 -3.32
C MET A 263 19.19 7.99 -2.87
N GLY A 264 20.40 7.86 -3.43
CA GLY A 264 21.28 6.72 -3.15
C GLY A 264 21.73 6.68 -1.70
N ILE A 265 22.14 7.83 -1.15
CA ILE A 265 22.62 7.91 0.23
C ILE A 265 21.48 7.78 1.26
N GLY A 266 20.25 8.16 0.91
CA GLY A 266 19.06 7.91 1.74
C GLY A 266 18.81 6.42 1.94
N ALA A 267 18.88 5.64 0.86
CA ALA A 267 18.76 4.17 0.93
C ALA A 267 19.84 3.55 1.82
N VAL A 268 21.10 3.99 1.64
CA VAL A 268 22.23 3.56 2.45
C VAL A 268 22.01 3.95 3.93
N GLY A 269 21.55 5.16 4.19
CA GLY A 269 21.30 5.67 5.54
C GLY A 269 20.31 4.82 6.32
N SER A 270 19.14 4.52 5.75
CA SER A 270 18.17 3.63 6.40
C SER A 270 18.71 2.21 6.57
N THR A 271 19.39 1.67 5.55
CA THR A 271 19.96 0.32 5.60
C THR A 271 20.99 0.18 6.72
N ILE A 272 21.84 1.20 6.94
CA ILE A 272 22.80 1.22 8.05
C ILE A 272 22.06 1.17 9.38
N VAL A 273 21.04 2.04 9.57
CA VAL A 273 20.30 2.12 10.83
C VAL A 273 19.59 0.80 11.14
N THR A 274 18.90 0.19 10.16
CA THR A 274 18.22 -1.09 10.38
C THR A 274 19.22 -2.20 10.64
N THR A 275 20.34 -2.24 9.90
CA THR A 275 21.38 -3.25 10.16
C THR A 275 21.96 -3.13 11.57
N MET A 276 22.12 -1.91 12.08
CA MET A 276 22.62 -1.66 13.44
C MET A 276 21.59 -1.97 14.52
N GLN A 277 20.31 -1.67 14.29
CA GLN A 277 19.23 -1.84 15.29
C GLN A 277 18.63 -3.26 15.29
N GLU A 278 18.57 -3.91 14.13
CA GLU A 278 17.86 -5.17 13.89
C GLU A 278 18.82 -6.33 13.55
N GLY A 279 20.12 -6.02 13.39
CA GLY A 279 21.16 -6.99 13.04
C GLY A 279 21.21 -7.39 11.56
N LYS A 280 20.24 -6.94 10.74
CA LYS A 280 20.13 -7.25 9.31
C LYS A 280 19.60 -6.05 8.51
N PRO A 281 19.93 -5.92 7.22
CA PRO A 281 19.33 -4.90 6.37
C PRO A 281 17.86 -5.22 6.09
N ASP A 282 16.98 -4.22 6.24
CA ASP A 282 15.55 -4.34 5.91
C ASP A 282 15.28 -3.71 4.53
N PRO A 283 14.75 -4.47 3.56
CA PRO A 283 14.52 -3.98 2.20
C PRO A 283 13.42 -2.91 2.11
N LEU A 284 12.41 -2.93 2.99
CA LEU A 284 11.33 -1.95 3.00
C LEU A 284 11.80 -0.62 3.58
N PHE A 285 12.62 -0.65 4.63
CA PHE A 285 13.25 0.56 5.15
C PHE A 285 14.33 1.09 4.22
N ALA A 286 15.08 0.24 3.51
CA ALA A 286 15.98 0.70 2.45
C ALA A 286 15.21 1.42 1.34
N ALA A 287 14.07 0.87 0.91
CA ALA A 287 13.17 1.50 -0.06
C ALA A 287 12.56 2.82 0.46
N ASN A 288 12.03 2.83 1.69
CA ASN A 288 11.51 4.05 2.31
C ASN A 288 12.62 5.10 2.53
N GLY A 289 13.84 4.68 2.85
CA GLY A 289 15.01 5.53 2.98
C GLY A 289 15.44 6.19 1.69
N LEU A 290 15.37 5.44 0.58
CA LEU A 290 15.56 5.96 -0.76
C LEU A 290 14.58 7.10 -1.04
N LEU A 291 13.29 6.87 -0.77
CA LEU A 291 12.25 7.88 -0.96
C LEU A 291 12.40 9.06 0.00
N ALA A 292 12.76 8.83 1.26
CA ALA A 292 12.97 9.90 2.23
C ALA A 292 14.18 10.78 1.87
N GLY A 293 15.23 10.19 1.31
CA GLY A 293 16.36 10.94 0.73
C GLY A 293 15.94 11.81 -0.45
N LEU A 294 15.09 11.27 -1.34
CA LEU A 294 14.48 12.03 -2.44
C LEU A 294 13.59 13.18 -1.92
N VAL A 295 12.70 12.90 -0.95
CA VAL A 295 11.83 13.90 -0.33
C VAL A 295 12.64 15.02 0.31
N ALA A 296 13.65 14.69 1.12
CA ALA A 296 14.44 15.68 1.83
C ALA A 296 15.16 16.63 0.86
N ILE A 297 15.62 16.13 -0.29
CA ILE A 297 16.28 16.98 -1.28
C ILE A 297 15.30 17.72 -2.21
N THR A 298 14.03 17.32 -2.30
CA THR A 298 13.04 17.88 -3.25
C THR A 298 13.00 19.41 -3.22
N GLY A 299 12.92 20.02 -2.03
CA GLY A 299 12.89 21.47 -1.88
C GLY A 299 14.26 22.14 -2.05
N ALA A 300 15.34 21.38 -1.83
CA ALA A 300 16.70 21.89 -1.71
C ALA A 300 17.56 21.70 -2.98
N CYS A 301 17.16 20.81 -3.89
CA CYS A 301 17.99 20.31 -4.98
C CYS A 301 18.55 21.39 -5.92
N ALA A 302 17.83 22.50 -6.10
CA ALA A 302 18.31 23.66 -6.88
C ALA A 302 19.20 24.62 -6.09
N HIS A 303 19.15 24.59 -4.76
CA HIS A 303 19.72 25.60 -3.88
C HIS A 303 21.05 25.17 -3.26
N VAL A 304 21.30 23.86 -3.12
CA VAL A 304 22.44 23.34 -2.33
C VAL A 304 23.62 22.84 -3.16
N THR A 305 24.77 22.69 -2.49
CA THR A 305 25.95 22.00 -3.03
C THR A 305 25.72 20.48 -3.14
N TRP A 306 26.51 19.79 -3.97
CA TRP A 306 26.40 18.34 -4.13
C TRP A 306 26.71 17.55 -2.85
N TRP A 307 27.64 18.03 -2.02
CA TRP A 307 27.97 17.41 -0.74
C TRP A 307 26.92 17.74 0.33
N GLY A 308 26.31 18.92 0.24
CA GLY A 308 25.13 19.27 1.03
C GLY A 308 23.94 18.36 0.72
N ALA A 309 23.72 18.05 -0.56
CA ALA A 309 22.70 17.11 -0.97
C ALA A 309 22.92 15.69 -0.42
N LEU A 310 24.18 15.23 -0.35
CA LEU A 310 24.51 13.96 0.31
C LEU A 310 24.13 13.96 1.80
N ILE A 311 24.43 15.05 2.52
CA ILE A 311 24.11 15.14 3.95
C ILE A 311 22.59 15.18 4.16
N ILE A 312 21.87 16.01 3.40
CA ILE A 312 20.41 16.11 3.48
C ILE A 312 19.75 14.76 3.18
N GLY A 313 20.18 14.08 2.11
CA GLY A 313 19.68 12.74 1.76
C GLY A 313 20.00 11.71 2.84
N LEU A 314 21.20 11.74 3.42
CA LEU A 314 21.62 10.82 4.48
C LEU A 314 20.76 11.00 5.72
N VAL A 315 20.53 12.25 6.14
CA VAL A 315 19.66 12.56 7.27
C VAL A 315 18.24 12.09 7.00
N GLY A 316 17.70 12.32 5.79
CA GLY A 316 16.39 11.82 5.36
C GLY A 316 16.27 10.30 5.46
N GLY A 317 17.29 9.56 5.01
CA GLY A 317 17.35 8.10 5.17
C GLY A 317 17.48 7.64 6.62
N VAL A 318 18.47 8.14 7.35
CA VAL A 318 18.76 7.74 8.74
C VAL A 318 17.56 7.95 9.66
N GLN A 319 16.86 9.08 9.53
CA GLN A 319 15.71 9.37 10.40
C GLN A 319 14.50 8.47 10.12
N THR A 320 14.38 7.88 8.92
CA THR A 320 13.17 7.18 8.49
C THR A 320 12.73 6.04 9.44
N PRO A 321 13.58 5.04 9.72
CA PRO A 321 13.21 3.98 10.68
C PRO A 321 13.01 4.52 12.11
N ILE A 322 13.77 5.55 12.51
CA ILE A 322 13.70 6.15 13.86
C ILE A 322 12.36 6.85 14.08
N VAL A 323 11.95 7.71 13.12
CA VAL A 323 10.69 8.45 13.20
C VAL A 323 9.51 7.52 13.04
N TYR A 324 9.57 6.53 12.14
CA TYR A 324 8.52 5.52 12.01
C TYR A 324 8.26 4.80 13.35
N ARG A 325 9.33 4.31 14.00
CA ARG A 325 9.23 3.67 15.32
C ARG A 325 8.65 4.61 16.36
N TRP A 326 9.11 5.86 16.41
CA TRP A 326 8.54 6.85 17.33
C TRP A 326 7.03 7.08 17.11
N VAL A 327 6.57 7.19 15.86
CA VAL A 327 5.14 7.33 15.53
C VAL A 327 4.34 6.11 16.03
N VAL A 328 4.84 4.92 15.78
CA VAL A 328 4.15 3.67 16.16
C VAL A 328 4.18 3.43 17.66
N GLU A 329 5.37 3.48 18.27
CA GLU A 329 5.61 3.06 19.65
C GLU A 329 5.15 4.12 20.65
N SER A 330 5.43 5.39 20.35
CA SER A 330 5.17 6.51 21.26
C SER A 330 3.84 7.20 20.99
N LEU A 331 3.50 7.48 19.72
CA LEU A 331 2.22 8.12 19.38
C LEU A 331 1.07 7.13 19.23
N LYS A 332 1.35 5.82 19.17
CA LYS A 332 0.37 4.75 18.94
C LYS A 332 -0.45 4.96 17.65
N ILE A 333 0.18 5.53 16.63
CA ILE A 333 -0.44 5.75 15.31
C ILE A 333 0.03 4.66 14.35
N ASP A 334 -0.92 3.98 13.71
CA ASP A 334 -0.64 2.99 12.66
C ASP A 334 -0.61 3.65 11.29
N ASP A 335 0.56 4.17 10.95
CA ASP A 335 0.90 4.63 9.61
C ASP A 335 1.40 3.45 8.78
N VAL A 336 0.51 2.87 7.95
CA VAL A 336 0.75 1.57 7.30
C VAL A 336 2.03 1.57 6.47
N CYS A 337 2.21 2.59 5.63
CA CYS A 337 3.37 2.66 4.75
C CYS A 337 4.56 3.45 5.35
N GLY A 338 4.39 4.07 6.52
CA GLY A 338 5.39 4.97 7.11
C GLY A 338 5.48 6.31 6.39
N VAL A 339 4.34 6.77 5.88
CA VAL A 339 4.16 8.00 5.09
C VAL A 339 4.70 9.23 5.81
N PHE A 340 4.44 9.39 7.11
CA PHE A 340 4.91 10.55 7.86
C PHE A 340 6.44 10.59 7.97
N ALA A 341 7.08 9.44 8.18
CA ALA A 341 8.54 9.37 8.28
C ALA A 341 9.20 9.69 6.92
N VAL A 342 8.63 9.21 5.81
CA VAL A 342 9.16 9.43 4.46
C VAL A 342 8.87 10.84 3.95
N HIS A 343 7.65 11.34 4.15
CA HIS A 343 7.18 12.58 3.54
C HIS A 343 7.13 13.75 4.52
N GLY A 344 6.53 13.54 5.70
CA GLY A 344 6.36 14.54 6.75
C GLY A 344 7.69 15.04 7.31
N SER A 345 8.37 14.21 8.09
CA SER A 345 9.59 14.58 8.80
C SER A 345 10.76 14.84 7.85
N ALA A 346 10.99 13.98 6.85
CA ALA A 346 12.09 14.15 5.90
C ALA A 346 11.95 15.46 5.09
N GLY A 347 10.73 15.80 4.67
CA GLY A 347 10.43 17.03 3.93
C GLY A 347 10.70 18.28 4.78
N ALA A 348 10.25 18.28 6.04
CA ALA A 348 10.53 19.36 6.98
C ALA A 348 12.03 19.56 7.21
N ILE A 349 12.75 18.48 7.49
CA ILE A 349 14.20 18.50 7.77
C ILE A 349 14.97 19.03 6.56
N GLY A 350 14.67 18.51 5.37
CA GLY A 350 15.32 18.92 4.13
C GLY A 350 15.18 20.40 3.84
N THR A 351 13.97 20.93 4.00
CA THR A 351 13.67 22.36 3.76
C THR A 351 14.33 23.28 4.79
N ILE A 352 14.39 22.89 6.06
CA ILE A 352 15.08 23.66 7.11
C ILE A 352 16.59 23.71 6.85
N LEU A 353 17.17 22.68 6.25
CA LEU A 353 18.60 22.59 5.97
C LEU A 353 19.05 23.32 4.69
N ILE A 354 18.13 23.84 3.87
CA ILE A 354 18.45 24.63 2.66
C ILE A 354 19.48 25.73 2.97
N PRO A 355 19.29 26.58 3.99
CA PRO A 355 20.18 27.71 4.24
C PRO A 355 21.58 27.30 4.66
N VAL A 356 21.70 26.11 5.26
CA VAL A 356 22.96 25.56 5.79
C VAL A 356 23.88 25.09 4.65
N PHE A 357 23.30 24.53 3.60
CA PHE A 357 24.06 23.90 2.50
C PHE A 357 23.98 24.66 1.17
N ALA A 358 23.51 25.90 1.22
CA ALA A 358 23.34 26.80 0.08
C ALA A 358 24.59 26.89 -0.79
N ALA A 359 24.45 26.67 -2.09
CA ALA A 359 25.56 26.75 -3.03
C ALA A 359 26.12 28.17 -3.20
N SER A 360 25.25 29.17 -3.08
CA SER A 360 25.61 30.58 -3.24
C SER A 360 25.73 31.34 -1.92
N GLY A 361 25.37 30.70 -0.79
CA GLY A 361 25.21 31.39 0.49
C GLY A 361 24.03 32.37 0.51
N TYR A 362 23.73 32.92 1.69
CA TYR A 362 22.75 33.98 1.85
C TYR A 362 23.40 35.20 2.49
N ALA A 363 23.06 36.40 1.99
CA ALA A 363 23.51 37.66 2.59
C ALA A 363 23.03 37.79 4.05
N ASN A 364 21.82 37.31 4.34
CA ASN A 364 21.30 37.18 5.69
C ASN A 364 20.84 35.73 5.93
N PHE A 365 21.78 34.89 6.39
CA PHE A 365 21.51 33.50 6.76
C PHE A 365 20.40 33.37 7.81
N GLY A 366 20.37 34.28 8.81
CA GLY A 366 19.38 34.24 9.89
C GLY A 366 17.96 34.42 9.38
N SER A 367 17.73 35.39 8.49
CA SER A 367 16.43 35.60 7.85
C SER A 367 16.02 34.41 6.99
N GLN A 368 16.93 33.83 6.21
CA GLN A 368 16.58 32.66 5.39
C GLN A 368 16.23 31.45 6.26
N LEU A 369 17.03 31.14 7.30
CA LEU A 369 16.72 30.05 8.23
C LEU A 369 15.39 30.27 8.95
N ALA A 370 15.12 31.49 9.41
CA ALA A 370 13.85 31.85 10.02
C ALA A 370 12.67 31.68 9.04
N MET A 371 12.86 32.03 7.77
CA MET A 371 11.83 31.87 6.73
C MET A 371 11.52 30.39 6.48
N GLN A 372 12.54 29.53 6.38
CA GLN A 372 12.34 28.09 6.19
C GLN A 372 11.58 27.45 7.37
N ILE A 373 11.95 27.79 8.61
CA ILE A 373 11.25 27.31 9.81
C ILE A 373 9.81 27.84 9.84
N ALA A 374 9.59 29.12 9.54
CA ALA A 374 8.27 29.72 9.53
C ALA A 374 7.36 29.09 8.47
N GLY A 375 7.87 28.82 7.27
CA GLY A 375 7.12 28.13 6.23
C GLY A 375 6.74 26.70 6.62
N VAL A 376 7.68 25.93 7.21
CA VAL A 376 7.38 24.60 7.77
C VAL A 376 6.25 24.66 8.80
N ILE A 377 6.29 25.61 9.73
CA ILE A 377 5.25 25.78 10.76
C ILE A 377 3.90 26.14 10.13
N VAL A 378 3.88 27.10 9.20
CA VAL A 378 2.64 27.54 8.53
C VAL A 378 1.99 26.38 7.78
N ILE A 379 2.78 25.63 7.00
CA ILE A 379 2.28 24.47 6.25
C ILE A 379 1.79 23.39 7.20
N ALA A 380 2.52 23.09 8.28
CA ALA A 380 2.11 22.09 9.26
C ALA A 380 0.78 22.46 9.94
N ILE A 381 0.63 23.68 10.44
CA ILE A 381 -0.59 24.15 11.11
C ILE A 381 -1.78 24.11 10.16
N TRP A 382 -1.63 24.66 8.95
CA TRP A 382 -2.68 24.66 7.94
C TRP A 382 -3.13 23.23 7.62
N THR A 383 -2.17 22.34 7.37
CA THR A 383 -2.44 20.95 7.02
C THR A 383 -3.13 20.22 8.14
N ILE A 384 -2.67 20.36 9.40
CA ILE A 384 -3.29 19.70 10.56
C ILE A 384 -4.73 20.14 10.72
N VAL A 385 -4.97 21.45 10.74
CA VAL A 385 -6.30 22.02 10.99
C VAL A 385 -7.27 21.64 9.88
N THR A 386 -6.89 21.86 8.62
CA THR A 386 -7.81 21.65 7.49
C THR A 386 -8.06 20.17 7.20
N THR A 387 -7.06 19.30 7.37
CA THR A 387 -7.25 17.85 7.26
C THR A 387 -8.18 17.34 8.36
N ALA A 388 -7.98 17.78 9.61
CA ALA A 388 -8.87 17.39 10.71
C ALA A 388 -10.31 17.86 10.51
N ILE A 389 -10.52 19.06 9.94
CA ILE A 389 -11.86 19.56 9.58
C ILE A 389 -12.47 18.69 8.47
N ALA A 390 -11.74 18.41 7.39
CA ALA A 390 -12.23 17.58 6.29
C ALA A 390 -12.63 16.18 6.78
N LEU A 391 -11.80 15.55 7.62
CA LEU A 391 -12.09 14.25 8.19
C LEU A 391 -13.27 14.28 9.16
N LYS A 392 -13.43 15.31 9.99
CA LYS A 392 -14.63 15.46 10.83
C LYS A 392 -15.91 15.59 10.03
N ILE A 393 -15.85 16.28 8.88
CA ILE A 393 -16.98 16.36 7.96
C ILE A 393 -17.28 14.99 7.36
N ALA A 394 -16.25 14.26 6.89
CA ALA A 394 -16.41 12.91 6.37
C ALA A 394 -17.00 11.95 7.43
N ASP A 395 -16.51 12.03 8.66
CA ASP A 395 -16.97 11.24 9.80
C ASP A 395 -18.47 11.46 10.06
N GLY A 396 -18.92 12.72 10.03
CA GLY A 396 -20.33 13.07 10.22
C GLY A 396 -21.27 12.60 9.10
N ILE A 397 -20.76 12.28 7.91
CA ILE A 397 -21.57 11.85 6.76
C ILE A 397 -21.55 10.32 6.60
N TRP A 398 -20.39 9.69 6.69
CA TRP A 398 -20.20 8.26 6.41
C TRP A 398 -19.58 7.47 7.58
N GLY A 399 -18.99 8.15 8.55
CA GLY A 399 -17.97 7.57 9.43
C GLY A 399 -16.62 7.43 8.73
N LEU A 400 -15.52 7.46 9.50
CA LEU A 400 -14.17 7.32 8.94
C LEU A 400 -13.73 5.87 8.71
N ARG A 401 -14.10 4.96 9.61
CA ARG A 401 -13.62 3.58 9.63
C ARG A 401 -14.70 2.62 9.15
N VAL A 402 -14.30 1.60 8.40
CA VAL A 402 -15.16 0.46 8.05
C VAL A 402 -15.63 -0.31 9.28
N GLU A 403 -16.63 -1.18 9.11
CA GLU A 403 -17.07 -2.05 10.18
C GLU A 403 -16.03 -3.12 10.53
N GLU A 404 -16.13 -3.67 11.73
CA GLU A 404 -15.33 -4.78 12.26
C GLU A 404 -15.19 -5.93 11.26
N HIS A 405 -16.33 -6.41 10.78
CA HIS A 405 -16.38 -7.55 9.89
C HIS A 405 -15.73 -7.22 8.53
N GLU A 406 -15.92 -6.00 8.00
CA GLU A 406 -15.36 -5.55 6.72
C GLU A 406 -13.83 -5.50 6.77
N GLU A 407 -13.25 -5.00 7.87
CA GLU A 407 -11.80 -4.98 8.07
C GLU A 407 -11.21 -6.40 8.17
N GLU A 408 -11.98 -7.34 8.71
CA GLU A 408 -11.59 -8.75 8.86
C GLU A 408 -11.67 -9.53 7.55
N ILE A 409 -12.73 -9.36 6.74
CA ILE A 409 -12.80 -9.99 5.42
C ILE A 409 -11.88 -9.33 4.40
N GLY A 410 -11.57 -8.04 4.57
CA GLY A 410 -10.79 -7.23 3.63
C GLY A 410 -11.67 -6.32 2.78
N LEU A 411 -11.17 -5.11 2.52
CA LEU A 411 -11.88 -4.04 1.83
C LEU A 411 -12.08 -4.31 0.34
N ASP A 412 -11.32 -5.24 -0.26
CA ASP A 412 -11.58 -5.67 -1.65
C ASP A 412 -12.97 -6.29 -1.75
N ARG A 413 -13.30 -7.21 -0.83
CA ARG A 413 -14.63 -7.81 -0.74
C ARG A 413 -15.64 -6.84 -0.14
N GLY A 414 -15.31 -6.23 1.01
CA GLY A 414 -16.24 -5.40 1.79
C GLY A 414 -16.72 -4.15 1.06
N GLU A 415 -15.83 -3.42 0.38
CA GLU A 415 -16.19 -2.16 -0.28
C GLU A 415 -16.33 -2.28 -1.80
N HIS A 416 -15.60 -3.20 -2.45
CA HIS A 416 -15.56 -3.29 -3.91
C HIS A 416 -16.23 -4.54 -4.47
N GLY A 417 -16.58 -5.52 -3.64
CA GLY A 417 -17.22 -6.77 -4.08
C GLY A 417 -16.35 -7.61 -5.03
N ILE A 418 -15.03 -7.43 -4.99
CA ILE A 418 -14.07 -8.13 -5.85
C ILE A 418 -12.92 -8.69 -5.01
N GLU A 419 -12.08 -9.52 -5.63
CA GLU A 419 -10.79 -9.92 -5.07
C GLU A 419 -9.68 -9.58 -6.05
N ALA A 420 -8.64 -8.92 -5.57
CA ALA A 420 -7.47 -8.64 -6.40
C ALA A 420 -6.71 -9.92 -6.81
N TYR A 421 -6.83 -10.99 -6.02
CA TYR A 421 -6.19 -12.29 -6.28
C TYR A 421 -7.17 -13.46 -6.11
N PRO A 422 -8.13 -13.63 -7.03
CA PRO A 422 -9.22 -14.62 -6.87
C PRO A 422 -8.75 -16.06 -6.67
N GLU A 423 -7.56 -16.40 -7.18
CA GLU A 423 -6.99 -17.75 -7.10
C GLU A 423 -6.01 -17.94 -5.91
N PHE A 424 -5.69 -16.87 -5.17
CA PHE A 424 -4.67 -16.87 -4.11
C PHE A 424 -5.19 -16.46 -2.73
N VAL A 425 -6.42 -15.94 -2.63
CA VAL A 425 -7.08 -15.65 -1.35
C VAL A 425 -8.11 -16.74 -1.07
N ASP A 426 -7.63 -17.90 -0.61
CA ASP A 426 -8.47 -19.05 -0.30
C ASP A 426 -9.52 -18.72 0.79
N GLU A 427 -10.66 -19.41 0.75
CA GLU A 427 -11.77 -19.23 1.68
C GLU A 427 -11.34 -19.59 3.13
N GLY A 428 -10.97 -18.57 3.91
CA GLY A 428 -11.21 -18.58 5.36
C GLY A 428 -10.23 -19.34 6.26
N VAL A 429 -8.91 -19.26 6.03
CA VAL A 429 -7.94 -19.65 7.08
C VAL A 429 -7.68 -18.47 8.01
N VAL A 430 -8.38 -18.44 9.15
CA VAL A 430 -8.13 -17.51 10.26
C VAL A 430 -6.88 -17.99 11.01
N THR A 431 -5.84 -17.15 11.10
CA THR A 431 -4.56 -17.50 11.73
C THR A 431 -4.55 -17.41 13.26
N ASP A 432 -5.66 -17.01 13.89
CA ASP A 432 -5.74 -16.76 15.34
C ASP A 432 -6.78 -17.61 16.10
N GLY A 433 -7.39 -18.61 15.46
CA GLY A 433 -8.28 -19.54 16.14
C GLY A 433 -9.64 -18.96 16.57
N GLY A 434 -10.09 -17.86 15.97
CA GLY A 434 -11.47 -17.37 16.13
C GLY A 434 -12.50 -18.32 15.49
N GLU A 435 -13.50 -18.74 16.26
CA GLU A 435 -14.67 -19.46 15.75
C GLU A 435 -15.43 -18.58 14.75
N ARG A 436 -15.67 -19.07 13.53
CA ARG A 436 -16.64 -18.46 12.62
C ARG A 436 -17.98 -19.17 12.73
N ASN A 437 -18.99 -18.44 13.19
CA ASN A 437 -20.36 -18.64 12.72
C ASN A 437 -20.44 -18.11 11.29
N GLN A 438 -20.47 -19.02 10.30
CA GLN A 438 -20.78 -18.67 8.92
C GLN A 438 -22.25 -18.25 8.83
N ALA A 439 -22.52 -16.94 8.71
CA ALA A 439 -23.82 -16.47 8.25
C ALA A 439 -23.88 -16.66 6.72
N ARG A 440 -24.75 -17.56 6.27
CA ARG A 440 -25.08 -17.77 4.86
C ARG A 440 -26.02 -16.65 4.37
N THR A 441 -25.88 -16.28 3.11
CA THR A 441 -26.61 -15.19 2.43
C THR A 441 -28.02 -15.56 1.95
N ASP A 442 -28.67 -16.58 2.52
CA ASP A 442 -30.04 -16.97 2.16
C ASP A 442 -31.11 -16.65 3.22
N GLY A 443 -30.74 -16.05 4.36
CA GLY A 443 -31.71 -15.56 5.34
C GLY A 443 -32.58 -16.64 5.98
N GLY A 444 -32.14 -17.90 6.01
CA GLY A 444 -32.81 -18.99 6.70
C GLY A 444 -32.20 -19.26 8.08
N GLU A 445 -32.98 -19.09 9.15
CA GLU A 445 -32.67 -19.73 10.43
C GLU A 445 -33.07 -21.21 10.36
N HIS A 446 -32.22 -22.06 9.78
CA HIS A 446 -32.32 -23.50 9.99
C HIS A 446 -30.94 -24.12 10.18
N GLU A 447 -30.71 -24.61 11.40
CA GLU A 447 -29.57 -25.44 11.77
C GLU A 447 -29.75 -26.82 11.10
N VAL A 448 -29.06 -27.04 9.98
CA VAL A 448 -29.07 -28.34 9.30
C VAL A 448 -28.05 -29.27 9.97
N ARG A 449 -28.54 -30.34 10.61
CA ARG A 449 -27.73 -31.50 10.97
C ARG A 449 -27.55 -32.44 9.78
N THR A 450 -26.42 -33.14 9.78
CA THR A 450 -25.98 -34.09 8.75
C THR A 450 -26.81 -35.39 8.68
N ASP A 451 -27.95 -35.47 9.36
CA ASP A 451 -28.88 -36.63 9.34
C ASP A 451 -30.28 -36.30 8.80
N GLY A 452 -30.55 -35.07 8.37
CA GLY A 452 -31.75 -34.75 7.59
C GLY A 452 -33.09 -34.76 8.35
N GLY A 453 -33.11 -34.55 9.67
CA GLY A 453 -34.35 -34.44 10.45
C GLY A 453 -34.82 -32.99 10.69
N GLU A 454 -36.12 -32.72 10.53
CA GLU A 454 -36.77 -31.47 10.99
C GLU A 454 -37.18 -31.55 12.48
N VAL A 455 -37.10 -30.42 13.19
CA VAL A 455 -37.55 -30.27 14.59
C VAL A 455 -39.06 -30.08 14.62
N MET A 456 -39.80 -31.08 15.10
CA MET A 456 -41.19 -30.86 15.53
C MET A 456 -41.24 -30.28 16.95
N ASP A 457 -41.96 -29.17 17.06
CA ASP A 457 -42.38 -28.56 18.33
C ASP A 457 -43.28 -29.53 19.12
N THR A 458 -43.08 -29.55 20.43
CA THR A 458 -43.73 -30.48 21.35
C THR A 458 -45.20 -30.12 21.56
N THR A 459 -46.15 -30.92 21.07
CA THR A 459 -47.41 -31.22 21.79
C THR A 459 -48.22 -32.34 21.14
N GLU A 460 -48.88 -33.12 22.00
CA GLU A 460 -49.90 -34.15 21.74
C GLU A 460 -49.45 -35.59 21.41
N ILE A 461 -49.57 -36.41 22.47
CA ILE A 461 -49.81 -37.85 22.43
C ILE A 461 -50.95 -38.17 21.46
N ARG A 462 -50.76 -39.13 20.54
CA ARG A 462 -51.80 -40.09 20.16
C ARG A 462 -51.26 -41.50 19.95
N THR A 463 -51.90 -42.40 20.68
CA THR A 463 -51.96 -43.85 20.53
C THR A 463 -52.82 -44.23 19.33
N ASP A 464 -52.44 -45.33 18.67
CA ASP A 464 -53.19 -46.13 17.68
C ASP A 464 -53.10 -45.80 16.17
N GLY A 465 -52.88 -46.86 15.36
CA GLY A 465 -53.23 -46.90 13.94
C GLY A 465 -52.09 -46.86 12.90
N GLY A 466 -51.41 -47.99 12.66
CA GLY A 466 -50.34 -48.12 11.66
C GLY A 466 -50.78 -48.23 10.18
N ARG A 467 -49.79 -48.40 9.30
CA ARG A 467 -49.78 -49.40 8.21
C ARG A 467 -48.38 -49.53 7.58
N ASP A 468 -48.13 -50.76 7.16
CA ASP A 468 -46.85 -51.37 6.80
C ASP A 468 -46.25 -50.83 5.49
N VAL A 469 -44.92 -50.61 5.49
CA VAL A 469 -44.09 -50.69 4.28
C VAL A 469 -42.89 -51.57 4.63
N GLU A 470 -42.98 -52.80 4.12
CA GLU A 470 -41.95 -53.82 3.90
C GLU A 470 -40.61 -53.64 4.63
N GLU A 471 -40.46 -54.42 5.70
CA GLU A 471 -39.16 -54.79 6.26
C GLU A 471 -38.32 -55.47 5.15
N GLN A 472 -37.37 -54.74 4.57
CA GLN A 472 -36.14 -55.37 4.13
C GLN A 472 -35.30 -55.59 5.38
N GLU A 473 -35.22 -56.86 5.78
CA GLU A 473 -34.35 -57.39 6.83
C GLU A 473 -32.94 -56.80 6.69
N ARG A 474 -32.58 -55.85 7.56
CA ARG A 474 -31.19 -55.69 7.93
C ARG A 474 -30.86 -56.90 8.79
N GLU A 475 -30.18 -57.88 8.21
CA GLU A 475 -29.40 -58.84 8.98
C GLU A 475 -28.41 -58.04 9.85
N LEU A 476 -28.76 -57.87 11.13
CA LEU A 476 -27.80 -57.54 12.17
C LEU A 476 -26.84 -58.72 12.27
N ARG A 477 -25.73 -58.66 11.54
CA ARG A 477 -24.64 -59.62 11.66
C ARG A 477 -23.95 -59.43 13.00
N THR A 478 -23.96 -60.48 13.83
CA THR A 478 -23.32 -60.50 15.15
C THR A 478 -21.91 -61.08 15.13
N ASP A 479 -21.22 -61.10 13.98
CA ASP A 479 -19.91 -61.75 13.82
C ASP A 479 -18.71 -60.80 13.66
N GLY A 480 -18.90 -59.48 13.64
CA GLY A 480 -17.78 -58.53 13.59
C GLY A 480 -16.96 -58.58 12.31
N GLY A 481 -17.59 -58.86 11.16
CA GLY A 481 -16.94 -58.81 9.85
C GLY A 481 -16.48 -57.40 9.48
N GLU A 482 -15.25 -57.29 8.95
CA GLU A 482 -14.70 -56.06 8.36
C GLU A 482 -15.57 -55.63 7.17
N ASP A 483 -16.01 -54.38 7.16
CA ASP A 483 -16.62 -53.73 6.01
C ASP A 483 -15.49 -53.38 5.04
N ASP A 484 -15.02 -54.38 4.28
CA ASP A 484 -13.89 -54.20 3.37
C ASP A 484 -14.39 -53.49 2.10
N SER A 485 -14.60 -52.18 2.20
CA SER A 485 -14.93 -51.36 1.02
C SER A 485 -13.87 -51.60 -0.05
N GLU A 486 -14.29 -52.01 -1.25
CA GLU A 486 -13.37 -52.33 -2.36
C GLU A 486 -12.61 -51.08 -2.87
N ILE A 487 -13.04 -49.88 -2.45
CA ILE A 487 -12.41 -48.61 -2.78
C ILE A 487 -11.92 -47.93 -1.50
N LYS A 488 -10.70 -47.38 -1.54
CA LYS A 488 -10.09 -46.63 -0.45
C LYS A 488 -9.56 -45.28 -0.94
N LEU A 489 -9.68 -44.25 -0.09
CA LEU A 489 -9.00 -42.97 -0.24
C LEU A 489 -7.75 -42.96 0.65
N VAL A 490 -6.58 -42.88 0.05
CA VAL A 490 -5.30 -42.65 0.73
C VAL A 490 -5.02 -41.15 0.70
N MET A 491 -5.22 -40.51 1.84
CA MET A 491 -4.97 -39.07 2.03
C MET A 491 -3.69 -38.87 2.83
N ALA A 492 -2.77 -38.04 2.35
CA ALA A 492 -1.53 -37.74 3.05
C ALA A 492 -1.25 -36.24 3.14
N TYR A 493 -0.61 -35.81 4.21
CA TYR A 493 -0.07 -34.46 4.37
C TYR A 493 1.44 -34.59 4.47
N ILE A 494 2.19 -34.07 3.52
CA ILE A 494 3.65 -34.24 3.44
C ILE A 494 4.36 -32.88 3.29
N ARG A 495 5.69 -32.90 3.37
CA ARG A 495 6.50 -31.72 3.05
C ARG A 495 6.45 -31.40 1.54
N PRO A 496 6.39 -30.12 1.14
CA PRO A 496 6.34 -29.75 -0.28
C PRO A 496 7.52 -30.26 -1.12
N ASP A 497 8.73 -30.26 -0.56
CA ASP A 497 9.95 -30.72 -1.23
C ASP A 497 9.99 -32.23 -1.50
N ARG A 498 9.16 -33.02 -0.80
CA ARG A 498 9.07 -34.47 -0.96
C ARG A 498 8.06 -34.94 -2.00
N LEU A 499 7.25 -34.03 -2.56
CA LEU A 499 6.25 -34.37 -3.57
C LEU A 499 6.84 -35.10 -4.78
N GLY A 500 8.04 -34.71 -5.23
CA GLY A 500 8.73 -35.35 -6.35
C GLY A 500 9.02 -36.83 -6.11
N GLU A 501 9.56 -37.17 -4.94
CA GLU A 501 9.87 -38.55 -4.56
C GLU A 501 8.60 -39.37 -4.32
N VAL A 502 7.57 -38.78 -3.68
CA VAL A 502 6.27 -39.46 -3.48
C VAL A 502 5.61 -39.80 -4.82
N LYS A 503 5.63 -38.90 -5.81
CA LYS A 503 5.13 -39.18 -7.15
C LYS A 503 5.85 -40.35 -7.81
N LYS A 504 7.16 -40.46 -7.60
CA LYS A 504 7.96 -41.56 -8.12
C LYS A 504 7.61 -42.88 -7.45
N SER A 505 7.54 -42.91 -6.11
CA SER A 505 7.15 -44.10 -5.34
C SER A 505 5.73 -44.58 -5.69
N LEU A 506 4.78 -43.65 -5.86
CA LEU A 506 3.41 -43.97 -6.29
C LEU A 506 3.36 -44.60 -7.69
N ALA A 507 4.17 -44.10 -8.63
CA ALA A 507 4.27 -44.68 -9.96
C ALA A 507 4.88 -46.11 -9.95
N GLU A 508 5.82 -46.38 -9.05
CA GLU A 508 6.47 -47.70 -8.89
C GLU A 508 5.50 -48.77 -8.36
N VAL A 509 4.53 -48.40 -7.52
CA VAL A 509 3.47 -49.31 -7.02
C VAL A 509 2.24 -49.36 -7.92
N GLY A 510 2.26 -48.70 -9.08
CA GLY A 510 1.18 -48.73 -10.06
C GLY A 510 0.01 -47.78 -9.78
N ALA A 511 0.12 -46.86 -8.82
CA ALA A 511 -0.91 -45.89 -8.45
C ALA A 511 -0.52 -44.45 -8.86
N PRO A 512 -0.35 -44.13 -10.15
CA PRO A 512 0.17 -42.83 -10.60
C PRO A 512 -0.82 -41.67 -10.47
N SER A 513 -2.11 -41.96 -10.28
CA SER A 513 -3.18 -40.97 -10.16
C SER A 513 -3.22 -40.39 -8.75
N LEU A 514 -3.02 -39.08 -8.63
CA LEU A 514 -3.17 -38.37 -7.36
C LEU A 514 -3.71 -36.96 -7.58
N THR A 515 -4.40 -36.43 -6.58
CA THR A 515 -4.76 -35.01 -6.47
C THR A 515 -3.85 -34.35 -5.45
N VAL A 516 -3.37 -33.14 -5.74
CA VAL A 516 -2.46 -32.38 -4.89
C VAL A 516 -3.11 -31.05 -4.53
N THR A 517 -3.18 -30.74 -3.23
CA THR A 517 -3.65 -29.45 -2.72
C THR A 517 -2.59 -28.85 -1.79
N ASN A 518 -2.25 -27.58 -1.97
CA ASN A 518 -1.39 -26.88 -1.02
C ASN A 518 -2.21 -26.53 0.23
N VAL A 519 -1.68 -26.85 1.42
CA VAL A 519 -2.37 -26.58 2.69
C VAL A 519 -1.38 -26.03 3.70
N SER A 520 -1.88 -25.35 4.73
CA SER A 520 -1.08 -24.90 5.86
C SER A 520 -1.59 -25.54 7.13
N GLY A 521 -0.70 -26.02 8.00
CA GLY A 521 -1.11 -26.69 9.22
C GLY A 521 0.00 -26.80 10.25
N ARG A 522 -0.38 -26.86 11.52
CA ARG A 522 0.55 -26.99 12.63
C ARG A 522 0.63 -28.44 13.10
N GLY A 523 1.85 -28.94 13.31
CA GLY A 523 2.13 -30.22 13.96
C GLY A 523 2.85 -30.00 15.29
N SER A 524 3.67 -30.96 15.71
CA SER A 524 4.61 -30.77 16.84
C SER A 524 5.83 -29.92 16.49
N GLN A 525 5.91 -29.38 15.26
CA GLN A 525 7.00 -28.52 14.84
C GLN A 525 6.94 -27.19 15.61
N PRO A 526 8.07 -26.69 16.11
CA PRO A 526 8.12 -25.37 16.73
C PRO A 526 7.68 -24.31 15.72
N SER A 527 7.06 -23.25 16.22
CA SER A 527 6.73 -22.08 15.42
C SER A 527 8.02 -21.41 14.93
N THR A 528 8.03 -20.94 13.69
CA THR A 528 9.19 -20.21 13.15
C THR A 528 8.99 -18.73 13.42
N THR A 529 10.05 -18.03 13.82
CA THR A 529 10.04 -16.57 13.95
C THR A 529 10.53 -15.95 12.65
N GLU A 530 9.71 -15.09 12.05
CA GLU A 530 10.08 -14.24 10.91
C GLU A 530 10.19 -12.78 11.35
N GLN A 531 10.82 -11.93 10.54
CA GLN A 531 10.98 -10.50 10.84
C GLN A 531 10.27 -9.65 9.78
N TRP A 532 9.56 -8.61 10.22
CA TRP A 532 8.96 -7.58 9.38
C TRP A 532 9.24 -6.19 9.97
N ARG A 533 10.01 -5.34 9.26
CA ARG A 533 10.41 -4.01 9.75
C ARG A 533 11.12 -4.06 11.11
N GLY A 534 11.98 -5.06 11.29
CA GLY A 534 12.73 -5.29 12.53
C GLY A 534 11.94 -5.89 13.69
N GLU A 535 10.62 -6.03 13.54
CA GLU A 535 9.77 -6.68 14.53
C GLU A 535 9.65 -8.17 14.24
N GLU A 536 9.84 -8.99 15.27
CA GLU A 536 9.66 -10.44 15.18
C GLU A 536 8.17 -10.81 15.25
N TYR A 537 7.72 -11.66 14.32
CA TYR A 537 6.39 -12.27 14.36
C TYR A 537 6.47 -13.78 14.21
N VAL A 538 5.51 -14.47 14.81
CA VAL A 538 5.47 -15.93 14.88
C VAL A 538 4.63 -16.47 13.72
N VAL A 539 5.25 -17.28 12.87
CA VAL A 539 4.56 -18.08 11.85
C VAL A 539 4.23 -19.43 12.48
N ASP A 540 2.94 -19.65 12.72
CA ASP A 540 2.45 -20.81 13.46
C ASP A 540 1.91 -21.94 12.57
N LEU A 541 1.69 -21.65 11.29
CA LEU A 541 1.23 -22.62 10.31
C LEU A 541 2.34 -22.88 9.29
N HIS A 542 2.76 -24.15 9.18
CA HIS A 542 3.77 -24.57 8.23
C HIS A 542 3.11 -25.00 6.92
N GLN A 543 3.70 -24.62 5.79
CA GLN A 543 3.24 -25.03 4.47
C GLN A 543 3.45 -26.54 4.28
N LYS A 544 2.42 -27.22 3.78
CA LYS A 544 2.37 -28.66 3.52
C LYS A 544 1.68 -28.93 2.20
N VAL A 545 1.81 -30.15 1.73
CA VAL A 545 1.09 -30.65 0.56
C VAL A 545 0.15 -31.76 1.00
N LYS A 546 -1.15 -31.59 0.72
CA LYS A 546 -2.16 -32.64 0.82
C LYS A 546 -2.18 -33.44 -0.47
N ILE A 547 -2.08 -34.76 -0.36
CA ILE A 547 -2.16 -35.73 -1.45
C ILE A 547 -3.41 -36.58 -1.23
N GLU A 548 -4.17 -36.81 -2.28
CA GLU A 548 -5.35 -37.68 -2.26
C GLU A 548 -5.27 -38.68 -3.42
N CYS A 549 -5.17 -39.97 -3.10
CA CYS A 549 -5.16 -41.07 -4.05
C CYS A 549 -6.37 -41.97 -3.78
N VAL A 550 -7.26 -42.12 -4.74
CA VAL A 550 -8.36 -43.10 -4.66
C VAL A 550 -7.89 -44.37 -5.38
N VAL A 551 -8.01 -45.52 -4.73
CA VAL A 551 -7.57 -46.82 -5.27
C VAL A 551 -8.61 -47.90 -5.04
N ALA A 552 -8.71 -48.83 -6.00
CA ALA A 552 -9.56 -50.01 -5.92
C ALA A 552 -8.77 -51.29 -6.20
N ASP A 553 -8.09 -51.37 -7.36
CA ASP A 553 -7.31 -52.56 -7.76
C ASP A 553 -5.95 -52.71 -7.05
N ILE A 554 -5.52 -51.67 -6.33
CA ILE A 554 -4.22 -51.60 -5.68
C ILE A 554 -4.44 -51.54 -4.17
N PRO A 555 -3.79 -52.41 -3.37
CA PRO A 555 -3.92 -52.37 -1.92
C PRO A 555 -3.58 -50.99 -1.37
N ALA A 556 -4.50 -50.39 -0.61
CA ALA A 556 -4.30 -49.07 -0.02
C ALA A 556 -3.08 -49.00 0.92
N ALA A 557 -2.73 -50.12 1.54
CA ALA A 557 -1.50 -50.25 2.34
C ALA A 557 -0.23 -50.02 1.50
N ASP A 558 -0.17 -50.55 0.28
CA ASP A 558 0.98 -50.40 -0.61
C ASP A 558 1.14 -48.93 -1.06
N VAL A 559 0.02 -48.27 -1.33
CA VAL A 559 -0.02 -46.83 -1.66
C VAL A 559 0.41 -45.98 -0.47
N ALA A 560 -0.09 -46.30 0.74
CA ALA A 560 0.29 -45.60 1.96
C ALA A 560 1.77 -45.77 2.29
N ASP A 561 2.33 -46.98 2.10
CA ASP A 561 3.74 -47.27 2.29
C ASP A 561 4.61 -46.57 1.25
N ALA A 562 4.18 -46.52 -0.02
CA ALA A 562 4.86 -45.76 -1.06
C ALA A 562 4.93 -44.26 -0.74
N ILE A 563 3.82 -43.68 -0.28
CA ILE A 563 3.79 -42.28 0.18
C ILE A 563 4.71 -42.09 1.38
N ARG A 564 4.66 -42.99 2.36
CA ARG A 564 5.49 -42.92 3.57
C ARG A 564 6.98 -42.94 3.21
N GLU A 565 7.42 -43.89 2.39
CA GLU A 565 8.83 -43.99 2.00
C GLU A 565 9.29 -42.81 1.13
N GLY A 566 8.45 -42.35 0.20
CA GLY A 566 8.74 -41.16 -0.59
C GLY A 566 8.80 -39.87 0.26
N ALA A 567 7.97 -39.76 1.29
CA ALA A 567 7.89 -38.58 2.16
C ALA A 567 8.92 -38.56 3.29
N LYS A 568 9.48 -39.71 3.68
CA LYS A 568 10.34 -39.86 4.85
C LYS A 568 11.71 -39.20 4.67
N THR A 569 12.03 -38.31 5.60
CA THR A 569 13.36 -37.72 5.78
C THR A 569 13.96 -38.07 7.15
N GLY A 570 13.11 -38.44 8.12
CA GLY A 570 13.49 -38.68 9.52
C GLY A 570 13.34 -37.45 10.42
N GLU A 571 12.99 -36.30 9.85
CA GLU A 571 12.89 -35.02 10.55
C GLU A 571 11.43 -34.67 10.90
N PRO A 572 11.18 -33.90 11.98
CA PRO A 572 9.83 -33.41 12.31
C PRO A 572 9.20 -32.62 11.16
N GLY A 573 8.05 -33.08 10.66
CA GLY A 573 7.36 -32.47 9.51
C GLY A 573 7.09 -33.39 8.32
N ASP A 574 7.62 -34.62 8.34
CA ASP A 574 7.48 -35.57 7.22
C ASP A 574 6.04 -35.85 6.82
N GLY A 575 5.12 -35.85 7.79
CA GLY A 575 3.71 -35.90 7.49
C GLY A 575 2.89 -36.94 8.24
N LYS A 576 1.68 -37.18 7.73
CA LYS A 576 0.78 -38.26 8.13
C LYS A 576 0.06 -38.80 6.90
N VAL A 577 -0.24 -40.09 6.90
CA VAL A 577 -1.06 -40.78 5.89
C VAL A 577 -2.29 -41.34 6.59
N PHE A 578 -3.44 -41.21 5.96
CA PHE A 578 -4.74 -41.68 6.40
C PHE A 578 -5.32 -42.55 5.29
N ILE A 579 -5.94 -43.66 5.67
CA ILE A 579 -6.69 -44.53 4.77
C ILE A 579 -8.14 -44.43 5.22
N ILE A 580 -9.02 -44.11 4.28
CA ILE A 580 -10.44 -43.87 4.52
C ILE A 580 -11.23 -44.75 3.56
N ASP A 581 -12.27 -45.39 4.06
CA ASP A 581 -13.18 -46.20 3.25
C ASP A 581 -14.04 -45.31 2.36
N VAL A 582 -14.17 -45.70 1.09
CA VAL A 582 -15.03 -45.03 0.11
C VAL A 582 -16.20 -45.96 -0.19
N GLU A 583 -17.40 -45.54 0.17
CA GLU A 583 -18.64 -46.33 -0.02
C GLU A 583 -18.94 -46.57 -1.51
N GLU A 584 -18.81 -45.54 -2.34
CA GLU A 584 -19.06 -45.62 -3.79
C GLU A 584 -18.22 -44.59 -4.56
N ALA A 585 -17.85 -44.91 -5.80
CA ALA A 585 -17.25 -43.97 -6.75
C ALA A 585 -18.06 -43.93 -8.04
N LEU A 586 -18.20 -42.76 -8.67
CA LEU A 586 -18.92 -42.56 -9.92
C LEU A 586 -18.06 -41.82 -10.94
N GLN A 587 -17.80 -42.45 -12.08
CA GLN A 587 -16.99 -41.85 -13.14
C GLN A 587 -17.86 -41.02 -14.08
N ILE A 588 -17.75 -39.69 -14.01
CA ILE A 588 -18.58 -38.71 -14.72
C ILE A 588 -18.69 -38.98 -16.23
N ARG A 589 -17.58 -39.33 -16.90
CA ARG A 589 -17.54 -39.48 -18.36
C ARG A 589 -18.30 -40.71 -18.86
N THR A 590 -18.24 -41.80 -18.11
CA THR A 590 -18.69 -43.13 -18.57
C THR A 590 -19.91 -43.63 -17.82
N GLY A 591 -20.24 -43.02 -16.69
CA GLY A 591 -21.32 -43.48 -15.79
C GLY A 591 -20.97 -44.76 -15.03
N LYS A 592 -19.72 -45.23 -15.09
CA LYS A 592 -19.28 -46.39 -14.31
C LYS A 592 -19.35 -46.10 -12.82
N THR A 593 -19.72 -47.09 -12.03
CA THR A 593 -19.81 -47.00 -10.57
C THR A 593 -18.92 -48.05 -9.90
N GLY A 594 -18.66 -47.88 -8.61
CA GLY A 594 -17.85 -48.81 -7.82
C GLY A 594 -16.37 -48.84 -8.26
N PRO A 595 -15.66 -49.96 -8.07
CA PRO A 595 -14.25 -50.11 -8.44
C PRO A 595 -13.92 -49.74 -9.89
N GLU A 596 -14.84 -49.99 -10.84
CA GLU A 596 -14.62 -49.66 -12.25
C GLU A 596 -14.56 -48.15 -12.53
N ALA A 597 -14.99 -47.32 -11.57
CA ALA A 597 -14.97 -45.87 -11.69
C ALA A 597 -13.60 -45.25 -11.37
N VAL A 598 -12.73 -46.01 -10.69
CA VAL A 598 -11.46 -45.55 -10.08
C VAL A 598 -10.27 -45.75 -11.03
#